data_AF-A0A6V7M5W5-F1
#
_entry.id   AF-A0A6V7M5W5-F1
#
_cell.length_a   1.000
_cell.length_b   1.000
_cell.length_c   1.000
_cell.angle_alpha   90.00
_cell.angle_beta   90.00
_cell.angle_gamma   90.00
#
_symmetry.space_group_name_H-M   'P 1'
#
loop_
_entity.id
_entity.type
_entity.pdbx_description
1 polymer ?
#
loop_
_entity_poly.entity_id
_entity_poly.type
_entity_poly.pdbx_seq_one_letter_code
_entity_poly.pdbx_strand_id
1 'polypeptide(L)' 'VVLSACSSYFKKLLLSNPCKHPTIIMPQDVCFNDLKFIIEFVYRGEIDVSQAELQ' A
#
# COMPACT_ATOMS: atom_id res chain seq x y z
N VAL A 1 11.12 -2.34 2.85
CA VAL A 1 11.30 -2.18 4.31
C VAL A 1 10.15 -1.42 4.95
N VAL A 2 9.86 -0.16 4.55
CA VAL A 2 8.78 0.67 5.14
C VAL A 2 7.41 -0.04 5.13
N LEU A 3 6.91 -0.42 3.94
CA LEU A 3 5.62 -1.13 3.83
C LEU A 3 5.57 -2.43 4.65
N SER A 4 6.69 -3.15 4.76
CA SER A 4 6.81 -4.38 5.55
C SER A 4 6.78 -4.13 7.07
N ALA A 5 7.19 -2.95 7.53
CA ALA A 5 7.13 -2.57 8.93
C ALA A 5 5.69 -2.15 9.33
N CYS A 6 4.96 -1.54 8.41
CA CYS A 6 3.61 -1.02 8.64
C CYS A 6 2.49 -2.02 8.35
N SER A 7 2.75 -3.10 7.59
CA SER A 7 1.73 -4.08 7.20
C SER A 7 2.29 -5.50 7.15
N SER A 8 1.61 -6.40 7.87
CA SER A 8 1.92 -7.83 7.86
C SER A 8 1.65 -8.48 6.49
N TYR A 9 0.69 -7.96 5.71
CA TYR A 9 0.42 -8.39 4.35
C TYR A 9 1.60 -8.05 3.43
N PHE A 10 1.99 -6.77 3.37
CA PHE A 10 3.12 -6.34 2.54
C PHE A 10 4.44 -6.97 3.00
N LYS A 11 4.61 -7.22 4.31
CA LYS A 11 5.76 -7.98 4.81
C LYS A 11 5.85 -9.36 4.19
N LYS A 12 4.79 -10.16 4.28
CA LYS A 12 4.75 -11.51 3.72
C LYS A 12 4.97 -11.48 2.20
N LEU A 13 4.19 -10.65 1.51
CA LEU A 13 4.22 -10.55 0.06
C LEU A 13 5.60 -10.17 -0.51
N LEU A 14 6.27 -9.17 0.09
CA LEU A 14 7.60 -8.72 -0.34
C LEU A 14 8.70 -9.72 0.00
N LEU A 15 8.57 -10.45 1.12
CA LEU A 15 9.52 -11.52 1.47
C LEU A 15 9.38 -12.74 0.55
N SER A 16 8.17 -13.05 0.10
CA SER A 16 7.91 -14.16 -0.82
C SER A 16 8.36 -13.90 -2.26
N ASN A 17 8.58 -12.64 -2.64
CA ASN A 17 8.98 -12.23 -3.99
C ASN A 17 10.27 -11.38 -3.98
N PRO A 18 11.42 -11.95 -3.58
CA PRO A 18 12.67 -11.23 -3.49
C PRO A 18 13.20 -10.89 -4.89
N CYS A 19 12.96 -9.66 -5.35
CA CYS A 19 13.50 -9.15 -6.60
C CYS A 19 13.78 -7.64 -6.49
N LYS A 20 14.62 -7.11 -7.38
CA LYS A 20 14.98 -5.68 -7.38
C LYS A 20 13.78 -4.77 -7.70
N HIS A 21 12.82 -5.29 -8.46
CA HIS A 21 11.62 -4.58 -8.90
C HIS A 21 10.38 -5.47 -8.68
N PRO A 22 9.85 -5.54 -7.44
CA PRO A 22 8.68 -6.37 -7.15
C PRO A 22 7.45 -5.86 -7.89
N THR A 23 6.93 -6.68 -8.80
CA THR A 23 5.61 -6.50 -9.40
C THR A 23 4.59 -7.19 -8.51
N ILE A 24 3.64 -6.41 -7.99
CA ILE A 24 2.60 -6.87 -7.08
C ILE A 24 1.27 -6.78 -7.80
N ILE A 25 0.58 -7.92 -7.90
CA ILE A 25 -0.79 -7.97 -8.41
C ILE A 25 -1.72 -7.93 -7.20
N MET A 26 -2.56 -6.90 -7.12
CA MET A 26 -3.52 -6.74 -6.04
C MET A 26 -4.81 -7.52 -6.34
N PRO A 27 -5.53 -7.98 -5.30
CA PRO A 27 -6.88 -8.51 -5.45
C PRO A 27 -7.81 -7.52 -6.14
N GLN A 28 -8.80 -8.02 -6.89
CA GLN A 28 -9.70 -7.18 -7.71
C GLN A 28 -10.58 -6.24 -6.88
N ASP A 29 -10.84 -6.59 -5.62
CA ASP A 29 -11.61 -5.83 -4.65
C ASP A 29 -10.81 -4.69 -3.99
N VAL A 30 -9.51 -4.57 -4.28
CA VAL A 30 -8.70 -3.46 -3.78
C VAL A 30 -8.88 -2.25 -4.68
N CYS A 31 -9.52 -1.21 -4.12
CA CYS A 31 -9.60 0.10 -4.75
C CYS A 31 -8.20 0.72 -4.86
N PHE A 32 -7.86 1.19 -6.07
CA PHE A 32 -6.57 1.81 -6.34
C PHE A 32 -6.37 3.09 -5.51
N ASN A 33 -7.40 3.93 -5.38
CA ASN A 33 -7.29 5.20 -4.67
C ASN A 33 -7.01 4.99 -3.18
N ASP A 34 -7.74 4.08 -2.54
CA ASP A 34 -7.54 3.74 -1.13
C ASP A 34 -6.12 3.22 -0.90
N LEU A 35 -5.65 2.32 -1.76
CA LEU A 35 -4.29 1.81 -1.69
C LEU A 35 -3.25 2.91 -1.85
N LYS A 36 -3.46 3.83 -2.80
CA LYS A 36 -2.58 4.98 -3.01
C LYS A 36 -2.50 5.85 -1.75
N PHE A 37 -3.64 6.17 -1.15
CA PHE A 37 -3.69 6.96 0.09
C PHE A 37 -2.97 6.27 1.24
N ILE A 38 -3.20 4.96 1.43
CA ILE A 38 -2.48 4.18 2.46
C ILE A 38 -0.98 4.25 2.23
N ILE A 39 -0.51 4.07 0.99
CA ILE A 39 0.92 4.14 0.67
C ILE A 39 1.45 5.56 0.93
N GLU A 40 0.79 6.61 0.46
CA GLU A 40 1.20 7.99 0.70
C GLU A 40 1.30 8.29 2.19
N PHE A 41 0.33 7.85 2.99
CA PHE A 41 0.35 7.99 4.45
C PHE A 41 1.54 7.27 5.08
N VAL A 42 1.80 6.02 4.67
CA VAL A 42 2.93 5.24 5.20
C VAL A 42 4.28 5.90 4.91
N TYR A 43 4.43 6.59 3.78
CA TYR A 43 5.68 7.25 3.41
C TYR A 43 5.81 8.70 3.88
N ARG A 44 4.70 9.44 4.04
CA ARG A 44 4.70 10.87 4.41
C ARG A 44 4.31 11.12 5.87
N GLY A 45 3.63 10.17 6.51
CA GLY A 45 3.05 10.31 7.85
C GLY A 45 1.70 11.02 7.87
N GLU A 46 1.29 11.62 6.75
CA GLU A 46 0.02 12.34 6.59
C GLU A 46 -0.46 12.28 5.14
N ILE A 47 -1.77 12.44 4.94
CA ILE A 47 -2.43 12.54 3.63
C ILE A 47 -3.63 13.47 3.75
N ASP A 48 -3.94 14.16 2.65
CA ASP A 48 -5.20 14.89 2.49
C ASP A 48 -6.14 14.06 1.61
N VAL A 49 -7.31 13.75 2.14
CA VAL A 49 -8.37 13.02 1.43
C VAL A 49 -9.59 13.92 1.37
N SER A 50 -10.14 14.12 0.17
CA SER A 50 -11.36 14.91 0.05
C SER A 50 -12.55 14.13 0.60
N GLN A 51 -13.60 14.85 1.04
CA GLN A 51 -14.77 14.18 1.60
C GLN A 51 -15.48 13.27 0.58
N ALA A 52 -15.37 13.56 -0.72
CA ALA A 52 -15.91 12.71 -1.78
C ALA A 52 -15.14 11.39 -1.95
N GLU A 53 -13.88 11.33 -1.53
CA GLU A 53 -13.01 10.15 -1.62
C GLU A 53 -13.05 9.29 -0.35
N LEU A 54 -13.73 9.74 0.70
CA LEU A 54 -13.96 8.99 1.95
C LEU A 54 -15.26 8.16 1.93
N GLN A 55 -16.08 8.30 0.89
CA GLN A 55 -17.42 7.71 0.79
C GLN A 55 -17.45 6.40 0.02
#